data_AF-A0AB39RS12-F1
#
_entry.id   AF-A0AB39RS12-F1
#
_cell.length_a   1.000
_cell.length_b   1.000
_cell.length_c   1.000
_cell.angle_alpha   90.00
_cell.angle_beta   90.00
_cell.angle_gamma   90.00
#
_symmetry.space_group_name_H-M   'P 1'
#
loop_
_entity.id
_entity.type
_entity.pdbx_description
1 polymer ?
#
loop_
_entity_poly.entity_id
_entity_poly.type
_entity_poly.pdbx_seq_one_letter_code
_entity_poly.pdbx_strand_id
1 'polypeptide(L)'
;MPPKLPPFDGGDTEEAADAYAAAPLLNCLLREVGEPAQGTGVFRLRASGRLLRVRGARRPMEPEVYAGRAWHRLTHTELVKLTAEELRRCTGLSNSELPAEMIDSRDAVAALLAARARTTPPEDAYLRSEQSLITGHPYHPAPKARGGGPVTGWLPYAPEAYARFPLDLLAVRADAVVEEGDTAAFDALGRTPPGYRLLPAHPWQLDLVGARPEIRDAFADGRLIRLGRTARPLWPTAAIRTLYAPEDDRFMKFSLDVRITNDIRRLWRHDLLKMRRTDEATATAFAAVPGPAAWLSDRGYRTADFAFEELAVLVRDGLREHLVPGATPLLAAALVEGFDGSPLDRLTDPSAWWAAYLGQVVPPVLEAFARHGVVVEAHVQNSLVAVDADGMPVQALFRDAEGVKLLPGVTRAAGWQRLVYCLIVNHVTELALLLAERHPGLDPWPAVRRELIRYDTERGLPEIADLLSSPTLPGKTNLLLRWTGADGADARYAPLPNPLREPSR
;
A
#
# COMPACT_ATOMS: atom_id res chain seq x y z
N MET A 1 14.04 23.05 -8.45
CA MET A 1 13.03 22.15 -7.86
C MET A 1 13.60 20.74 -7.90
N PRO A 2 13.44 19.94 -6.85
CA PRO A 2 13.73 18.50 -6.93
C PRO A 2 12.86 17.90 -8.04
N PRO A 3 13.35 16.88 -8.77
CA PRO A 3 12.58 16.29 -9.85
C PRO A 3 11.35 15.59 -9.25
N LYS A 4 10.17 16.20 -9.41
CA LYS A 4 8.93 15.43 -9.47
C LYS A 4 9.13 14.40 -10.60
N LEU A 5 8.69 13.15 -10.42
CA LEU A 5 8.50 12.26 -11.58
C LEU A 5 7.76 13.10 -12.63
N PRO A 6 8.23 13.10 -13.90
CA PRO A 6 7.80 14.08 -14.88
C PRO A 6 6.27 14.18 -14.84
N PRO A 7 5.70 15.38 -14.57
CA PRO A 7 4.27 15.54 -14.62
C PRO A 7 3.84 15.10 -16.02
N PHE A 8 2.90 14.16 -16.10
CA PHE A 8 2.40 13.72 -17.38
C PHE A 8 1.51 14.85 -17.94
N ASP A 9 2.12 15.77 -18.69
CA ASP A 9 1.51 16.94 -19.31
C ASP A 9 1.27 16.76 -20.82
N GLY A 10 1.26 15.50 -21.28
CA GLY A 10 1.15 15.15 -22.70
C GLY A 10 2.49 14.87 -23.39
N GLY A 11 3.59 14.71 -22.64
CA GLY A 11 4.87 14.21 -23.13
C GLY A 11 4.86 12.73 -23.57
N ASP A 12 6.04 12.19 -23.88
CA ASP A 12 6.21 10.79 -24.29
C ASP A 12 5.81 9.83 -23.17
N THR A 13 4.70 9.09 -23.39
CA THR A 13 4.16 8.12 -22.42
C THR A 13 5.16 7.02 -22.11
N GLU A 14 6.02 6.67 -23.06
CA GLU A 14 7.02 5.62 -22.90
C GLU A 14 8.15 6.05 -21.98
N GLU A 15 8.66 7.27 -22.13
CA GLU A 15 9.70 7.81 -21.24
C GLU A 15 9.18 8.00 -19.82
N ALA A 16 7.94 8.49 -19.67
CA ALA A 16 7.30 8.59 -18.38
C ALA A 16 7.14 7.20 -17.73
N ALA A 17 6.64 6.21 -18.47
CA ALA A 17 6.50 4.84 -17.97
C ALA A 17 7.83 4.24 -17.51
N ASP A 18 8.91 4.46 -18.26
CA ASP A 18 10.27 4.08 -17.87
C ASP A 18 10.69 4.73 -16.55
N ALA A 19 10.47 6.05 -16.38
CA ALA A 19 10.82 6.74 -15.15
C ALA A 19 10.03 6.24 -13.93
N TYR A 20 8.70 6.07 -14.08
CA TYR A 20 7.81 5.56 -13.03
C TYR A 20 8.13 4.11 -12.65
N ALA A 21 8.54 3.26 -13.60
CA ALA A 21 8.90 1.86 -13.35
C ALA A 21 10.34 1.67 -12.87
N ALA A 22 11.28 2.51 -13.32
CA ALA A 22 12.69 2.41 -12.93
C ALA A 22 12.91 2.83 -11.46
N ALA A 23 12.23 3.87 -10.98
CA ALA A 23 12.41 4.37 -9.62
C ALA A 23 12.25 3.30 -8.51
N PRO A 24 11.15 2.51 -8.46
CA PRO A 24 10.98 1.50 -7.43
C PRO A 24 11.94 0.31 -7.60
N LEU A 25 12.30 -0.05 -8.84
CA LEU A 25 13.31 -1.07 -9.14
C LEU A 25 14.71 -0.67 -8.66
N LEU A 26 15.13 0.57 -8.97
CA LEU A 26 16.39 1.14 -8.51
C LEU A 26 16.42 1.25 -6.99
N ASN A 27 15.35 1.72 -6.37
CA ASN A 27 15.23 1.75 -4.92
C ASN A 27 15.48 0.39 -4.27
N CYS A 28 14.95 -0.70 -4.85
CA CYS A 28 15.25 -2.04 -4.37
C CYS A 28 16.70 -2.45 -4.65
N LEU A 29 17.17 -2.27 -5.88
CA LEU A 29 18.51 -2.68 -6.30
C LEU A 29 19.58 -2.01 -5.43
N LEU A 30 19.50 -0.69 -5.26
CA LEU A 30 20.44 0.10 -4.50
C LEU A 30 20.40 -0.24 -3.00
N ARG A 31 19.20 -0.47 -2.44
CA ARG A 31 19.03 -0.84 -1.03
C ARG A 31 19.54 -2.24 -0.72
N GLU A 32 19.23 -3.21 -1.56
CA GLU A 32 19.37 -4.64 -1.22
C GLU A 32 20.70 -5.22 -1.69
N VAL A 33 21.21 -4.78 -2.84
CA VAL A 33 22.42 -5.34 -3.47
C VAL A 33 23.44 -4.28 -3.90
N GLY A 34 23.16 -3.00 -3.66
CA GLY A 34 24.06 -1.87 -3.90
C GLY A 34 24.75 -1.37 -2.63
N GLU A 35 25.82 -0.61 -2.82
CA GLU A 35 26.46 0.20 -1.78
C GLU A 35 26.93 1.54 -2.35
N PRO A 36 26.91 2.64 -1.58
CA PRO A 36 27.43 3.92 -2.05
C PRO A 36 28.91 3.82 -2.47
N ALA A 37 29.27 4.46 -3.57
CA ALA A 37 30.63 4.54 -4.07
C ALA A 37 31.09 6.00 -4.19
N GLN A 38 32.32 6.22 -4.65
CA GLN A 38 32.86 7.57 -4.81
C GLN A 38 32.07 8.34 -5.88
N GLY A 39 31.49 9.46 -5.48
CA GLY A 39 30.69 10.34 -6.34
C GLY A 39 29.21 10.38 -5.95
N THR A 40 28.59 11.55 -6.07
CA THR A 40 27.18 11.74 -5.75
C THR A 40 26.29 10.87 -6.63
N GLY A 41 25.39 10.09 -6.02
CA GLY A 41 24.46 9.22 -6.75
C GLY A 41 25.13 8.01 -7.42
N VAL A 42 26.38 7.70 -7.07
CA VAL A 42 27.12 6.55 -7.60
C VAL A 42 27.09 5.42 -6.59
N PHE A 43 26.76 4.23 -7.07
CA PHE A 43 26.69 3.01 -6.29
C PHE A 43 27.50 1.91 -6.95
N ARG A 44 28.08 1.02 -6.14
CA ARG A 44 28.70 -0.23 -6.57
C ARG A 44 27.72 -1.36 -6.33
N LEU A 45 27.50 -2.19 -7.35
CA LEU A 45 26.76 -3.44 -7.21
C LEU A 45 27.68 -4.49 -6.58
N ARG A 46 27.26 -5.10 -5.47
CA ARG A 46 28.15 -5.85 -4.57
C ARG A 46 28.78 -7.09 -5.21
N ALA A 47 28.03 -7.86 -6.00
CA ALA A 47 28.50 -9.10 -6.58
C ALA A 47 29.23 -8.92 -7.92
N SER A 48 28.79 -7.99 -8.78
CA SER A 48 29.49 -7.72 -10.04
C SER A 48 30.61 -6.70 -9.94
N GLY A 49 30.61 -5.85 -8.92
CA GLY A 49 31.53 -4.72 -8.78
C GLY A 49 31.27 -3.56 -9.75
N ARG A 50 30.23 -3.66 -10.60
CA ARG A 50 29.85 -2.63 -11.57
C ARG A 50 29.42 -1.35 -10.87
N LEU A 51 29.74 -0.21 -11.47
CA LEU A 51 29.27 1.09 -10.99
C LEU A 51 27.99 1.48 -11.70
N LEU A 52 26.98 1.87 -10.93
CA LEU A 52 25.69 2.37 -11.35
C LEU A 52 25.54 3.80 -10.83
N ARG A 53 25.22 4.74 -11.71
CA ARG A 53 24.93 6.13 -11.36
C ARG A 53 23.44 6.40 -11.58
N VAL A 54 22.82 7.13 -10.65
CA VAL A 54 21.42 7.55 -10.71
C VAL A 54 21.29 9.02 -10.32
N ARG A 55 20.18 9.65 -10.70
CA ARG A 55 19.81 11.00 -10.27
C ARG A 55 18.62 10.96 -9.32
N GLY A 56 18.63 11.78 -8.28
CA GLY A 56 17.60 11.77 -7.23
C GLY A 56 17.85 10.68 -6.17
N ALA A 57 17.26 10.88 -4.99
CA ALA A 57 17.47 9.98 -3.84
C ALA A 57 16.23 9.11 -3.57
N ARG A 58 15.06 9.72 -3.36
CA ARG A 58 13.81 9.01 -3.02
C ARG A 58 13.16 8.35 -4.23
N ARG A 59 13.23 9.04 -5.38
CA ARG A 59 12.79 8.56 -6.69
C ARG A 59 14.00 8.60 -7.63
N PRO A 60 14.92 7.63 -7.52
CA PRO A 60 16.08 7.57 -8.39
C PRO A 60 15.64 7.37 -9.84
N MET A 61 16.21 8.16 -10.73
CA MET A 61 15.93 8.14 -12.15
C MET A 61 17.26 8.16 -12.90
N GLU A 62 17.12 8.11 -14.22
CA GLU A 62 18.22 8.20 -15.14
C GLU A 62 19.41 7.25 -14.88
N PRO A 63 19.19 5.93 -14.72
CA PRO A 63 20.27 5.00 -14.46
C PRO A 63 21.30 4.96 -15.60
N GLU A 64 22.58 4.95 -15.22
CA GLU A 64 23.73 4.78 -16.11
C GLU A 64 24.71 3.76 -15.53
N VAL A 65 25.23 2.86 -16.36
CA VAL A 65 26.27 1.90 -15.95
C VAL A 65 27.64 2.32 -16.47
N TYR A 66 28.68 2.17 -15.66
CA TYR A 66 30.05 2.42 -16.08
C TYR A 66 30.61 1.19 -16.80
N ALA A 67 30.92 1.32 -18.09
CA ALA A 67 31.53 0.28 -18.92
C ALA A 67 32.43 0.93 -19.98
N GLY A 68 33.49 0.24 -20.41
CA GLY A 68 34.36 0.77 -21.48
C GLY A 68 35.00 2.13 -21.19
N ARG A 69 35.20 2.47 -19.89
CA ARG A 69 35.68 3.79 -19.40
C ARG A 69 34.69 4.96 -19.57
N ALA A 70 33.43 4.69 -19.89
CA ALA A 70 32.38 5.70 -20.03
C ALA A 70 31.10 5.31 -19.27
N TRP A 71 30.23 6.29 -19.05
CA TRP A 71 28.89 6.08 -18.51
C TRP A 71 27.91 5.86 -19.66
N HIS A 72 27.08 4.83 -19.54
CA HIS A 72 26.07 4.46 -20.54
C HIS A 72 24.69 4.45 -19.91
N ARG A 73 23.78 5.25 -20.46
CA ARG A 73 22.37 5.28 -20.06
C ARG A 73 21.71 3.92 -20.25
N LEU A 74 20.94 3.48 -19.27
CA LEU A 74 20.15 2.26 -19.33
C LEU A 74 18.68 2.59 -19.63
N THR A 75 18.11 1.85 -20.59
CA THR A 75 16.66 1.66 -20.74
C THR A 75 16.10 0.82 -19.59
N HIS A 76 14.78 0.81 -19.38
CA HIS A 76 14.16 -0.05 -18.36
C HIS A 76 14.51 -1.54 -18.57
N THR A 77 14.44 -2.02 -19.82
CA THR A 77 14.80 -3.40 -20.16
C THR A 77 16.26 -3.74 -19.83
N GLU A 78 17.20 -2.83 -20.05
CA GLU A 78 18.61 -3.04 -19.70
C GLU A 78 18.82 -2.99 -18.18
N LEU A 79 18.08 -2.15 -17.45
CA LEU A 79 18.08 -2.14 -15.98
C LEU A 79 17.55 -3.47 -15.42
N VAL A 80 16.48 -4.03 -16.00
CA VAL A 80 15.96 -5.35 -15.62
C VAL A 80 17.01 -6.44 -15.85
N LYS A 81 17.68 -6.44 -17.01
CA LYS A 81 18.77 -7.39 -17.31
C LYS A 81 19.92 -7.26 -16.31
N LEU A 82 20.39 -6.03 -16.04
CA LEU A 82 21.43 -5.76 -15.05
C LEU A 82 21.04 -6.30 -13.67
N THR A 83 19.80 -6.05 -13.26
CA THR A 83 19.28 -6.50 -11.96
C THR A 83 19.25 -8.03 -11.88
N ALA A 84 18.74 -8.71 -12.90
CA ALA A 84 18.69 -10.17 -12.95
C ALA A 84 20.09 -10.81 -12.96
N GLU A 85 21.05 -10.22 -13.69
CA GLU A 85 22.45 -10.64 -13.67
C GLU A 85 23.07 -10.49 -12.27
N GLU A 86 22.85 -9.35 -11.62
CA GLU A 86 23.36 -9.09 -10.28
C GLU A 86 22.76 -10.07 -9.26
N LEU A 87 21.44 -10.28 -9.28
CA LEU A 87 20.77 -11.21 -8.38
C LEU A 87 21.23 -12.65 -8.58
N ARG A 88 21.41 -13.09 -9.84
CA ARG A 88 21.99 -14.41 -10.14
C ARG A 88 23.38 -14.57 -9.54
N ARG A 89 24.24 -13.55 -9.64
CA ARG A 89 25.58 -13.58 -9.04
C ARG A 89 25.53 -13.57 -7.51
N CYS A 90 24.64 -12.78 -6.93
CA CYS A 90 24.44 -12.69 -5.48
C CYS A 90 23.93 -13.99 -4.86
N THR A 91 22.98 -14.67 -5.53
CA THR A 91 22.26 -15.80 -4.91
C THR A 91 22.58 -17.17 -5.52
N GLY A 92 23.19 -17.22 -6.70
CA GLY A 92 23.38 -18.46 -7.47
C GLY A 92 22.09 -19.01 -8.09
N LEU A 93 20.94 -18.35 -7.90
CA LEU A 93 19.64 -18.79 -8.39
C LEU A 93 19.29 -18.18 -9.76
N SER A 94 18.40 -18.85 -10.48
CA SER A 94 17.78 -18.33 -11.70
C SER A 94 16.29 -18.09 -11.45
N ASN A 95 15.77 -16.95 -11.90
CA ASN A 95 14.33 -16.66 -11.86
C ASN A 95 13.94 -15.92 -13.14
N SER A 96 13.11 -16.55 -13.98
CA SER A 96 12.60 -15.96 -15.23
C SER A 96 11.29 -15.20 -15.04
N GLU A 97 10.56 -15.48 -13.97
CA GLU A 97 9.26 -14.85 -13.69
C GLU A 97 9.43 -13.38 -13.29
N LEU A 98 10.36 -13.09 -12.37
CA LEU A 98 10.51 -11.73 -11.83
C LEU A 98 10.95 -10.70 -12.90
N PRO A 99 11.92 -11.00 -13.80
CA PRO A 99 12.21 -10.10 -14.91
C PRO A 99 11.01 -9.82 -15.82
N ALA A 100 10.16 -10.83 -16.08
CA ALA A 100 8.92 -10.62 -16.82
C ALA A 100 7.94 -9.73 -16.04
N GLU A 101 7.76 -9.96 -14.74
CA GLU A 101 6.95 -9.10 -13.86
C GLU A 101 7.43 -7.63 -13.87
N MET A 102 8.76 -7.38 -13.91
CA MET A 102 9.32 -6.03 -13.97
C MET A 102 9.02 -5.30 -15.29
N ILE A 103 8.99 -6.04 -16.41
CA ILE A 103 8.60 -5.50 -17.72
C ILE A 103 7.09 -5.26 -17.75
N ASP A 104 6.29 -6.25 -17.34
CA ASP A 104 4.83 -6.14 -17.23
C ASP A 104 4.41 -4.95 -16.35
N SER A 105 5.13 -4.70 -15.26
CA SER A 105 4.87 -3.56 -14.39
C SER A 105 5.10 -2.23 -15.10
N ARG A 106 6.07 -2.13 -16.01
CA ARG A 106 6.33 -0.93 -16.80
C ARG A 106 5.26 -0.73 -17.87
N ASP A 107 4.88 -1.79 -18.56
CA ASP A 107 3.83 -1.74 -19.58
C ASP A 107 2.46 -1.43 -18.98
N ALA A 108 2.20 -1.94 -17.77
CA ALA A 108 1.03 -1.56 -16.99
C ALA A 108 1.03 -0.05 -16.69
N VAL A 109 2.17 0.54 -16.29
CA VAL A 109 2.28 1.99 -16.08
C VAL A 109 2.01 2.76 -17.37
N ALA A 110 2.56 2.34 -18.51
CA ALA A 110 2.29 3.00 -19.80
C ALA A 110 0.80 2.99 -20.13
N ALA A 111 0.13 1.84 -19.98
CA ALA A 111 -1.31 1.72 -20.18
C ALA A 111 -2.13 2.61 -19.22
N LEU A 112 -1.72 2.67 -17.95
CA LEU A 112 -2.36 3.52 -16.94
C LEU A 112 -2.23 5.00 -17.27
N LEU A 113 -1.04 5.47 -17.62
CA LEU A 113 -0.79 6.86 -18.01
C LEU A 113 -1.62 7.24 -19.24
N ALA A 114 -1.64 6.38 -20.27
CA ALA A 114 -2.42 6.60 -21.48
C ALA A 114 -3.94 6.67 -21.19
N ALA A 115 -4.46 5.82 -20.30
CA ALA A 115 -5.86 5.86 -19.91
C ALA A 115 -6.19 7.11 -19.09
N ARG A 116 -5.39 7.38 -18.05
CA ARG A 116 -5.53 8.52 -17.14
C ARG A 116 -5.55 9.85 -17.88
N ALA A 117 -4.74 10.02 -18.92
CA ALA A 117 -4.69 11.21 -19.77
C ALA A 117 -6.03 11.59 -20.41
N ARG A 118 -6.92 10.61 -20.60
CA ARG A 118 -8.23 10.77 -21.25
C ARG A 118 -9.40 10.68 -20.28
N THR A 119 -9.12 10.61 -18.98
CA THR A 119 -10.16 10.40 -17.96
C THR A 119 -10.13 11.56 -16.96
N THR A 120 -11.29 12.14 -16.70
CA THR A 120 -11.43 13.21 -15.71
C THR A 120 -11.14 12.66 -14.31
N PRO A 121 -10.23 13.26 -13.53
CA PRO A 121 -10.01 12.88 -12.14
C PRO A 121 -11.27 13.10 -11.29
N PRO A 122 -11.47 12.31 -10.22
CA PRO A 122 -12.54 12.59 -9.25
C PRO A 122 -12.34 13.96 -8.59
N GLU A 123 -13.43 14.71 -8.40
CA GLU A 123 -13.41 16.01 -7.70
C GLU A 123 -13.14 15.86 -6.20
N ASP A 124 -13.65 14.79 -5.59
CA ASP A 124 -13.41 14.45 -4.19
C ASP A 124 -11.92 14.16 -3.94
N ALA A 125 -11.33 14.87 -2.98
CA ALA A 125 -9.90 14.80 -2.69
C ALA A 125 -9.47 13.45 -2.10
N TYR A 126 -10.34 12.79 -1.33
CA TYR A 126 -10.05 11.46 -0.81
C TYR A 126 -9.97 10.45 -1.96
N LEU A 127 -10.99 10.41 -2.82
CA LEU A 127 -11.02 9.55 -4.01
C LEU A 127 -9.84 9.82 -4.93
N ARG A 128 -9.52 11.10 -5.17
CA ARG A 128 -8.35 11.49 -5.97
C ARG A 128 -7.07 10.96 -5.36
N SER A 129 -6.89 11.07 -4.04
CA SER A 129 -5.70 10.57 -3.36
C SER A 129 -5.54 9.05 -3.52
N GLU A 130 -6.61 8.28 -3.30
CA GLU A 130 -6.61 6.81 -3.48
C GLU A 130 -6.29 6.39 -4.92
N GLN A 131 -6.67 7.21 -5.90
CA GLN A 131 -6.52 6.95 -7.32
C GLN A 131 -5.25 7.57 -7.94
N SER A 132 -4.30 8.05 -7.14
CA SER A 132 -3.11 8.77 -7.64
C SER A 132 -1.78 8.04 -7.50
N LEU A 133 -1.77 6.80 -7.03
CA LEU A 133 -0.53 6.01 -6.93
C LEU A 133 -0.15 5.39 -8.29
N ILE A 134 0.59 6.08 -9.15
CA ILE A 134 1.05 5.57 -10.45
C ILE A 134 2.31 4.71 -10.31
N THR A 135 3.28 5.10 -9.49
CA THR A 135 4.46 4.26 -9.17
C THR A 135 4.04 3.08 -8.29
N GLY A 136 3.16 3.30 -7.32
CA GLY A 136 2.86 2.30 -6.30
C GLY A 136 3.99 2.14 -5.28
N HIS A 137 4.20 0.92 -4.79
CA HIS A 137 5.13 0.68 -3.68
C HIS A 137 6.59 1.08 -4.04
N PRO A 138 7.21 2.05 -3.33
CA PRO A 138 8.49 2.65 -3.72
C PRO A 138 9.70 1.71 -3.58
N TYR A 139 9.54 0.61 -2.84
CA TYR A 139 10.55 -0.44 -2.69
C TYR A 139 9.98 -1.80 -3.07
N HIS A 140 9.45 -1.94 -4.28
CA HIS A 140 9.08 -3.23 -4.86
C HIS A 140 9.54 -3.27 -6.33
N PRO A 141 10.08 -4.38 -6.85
CA PRO A 141 10.63 -4.41 -8.22
C PRO A 141 9.58 -4.24 -9.33
N ALA A 142 8.36 -4.67 -9.08
CA ALA A 142 7.27 -4.71 -10.06
C ALA A 142 5.92 -4.28 -9.43
N PRO A 143 5.80 -3.04 -8.90
CA PRO A 143 4.66 -2.64 -8.06
C PRO A 143 3.32 -2.60 -8.81
N LYS A 144 3.34 -2.49 -10.14
CA LYS A 144 2.16 -2.42 -11.00
C LYS A 144 1.93 -3.68 -11.83
N ALA A 145 2.72 -4.74 -11.64
CA ALA A 145 2.43 -6.03 -12.26
C ALA A 145 1.05 -6.54 -11.82
N ARG A 146 0.29 -7.09 -12.77
CA ARG A 146 -1.08 -7.61 -12.59
C ARG A 146 -1.20 -9.09 -13.00
N GLY A 147 -0.12 -9.87 -12.84
CA GLY A 147 -0.13 -11.31 -13.09
C GLY A 147 -0.20 -11.71 -14.57
N GLY A 148 0.37 -10.93 -15.49
CA GLY A 148 0.52 -11.28 -16.91
C GLY A 148 -0.77 -11.31 -17.75
N GLY A 149 -1.92 -10.90 -17.19
CA GLY A 149 -3.17 -10.77 -17.94
C GLY A 149 -3.18 -9.55 -18.88
N PRO A 150 -3.95 -9.59 -19.99
CA PRO A 150 -4.01 -8.49 -20.93
C PRO A 150 -4.54 -7.21 -20.26
N VAL A 151 -4.01 -6.05 -20.67
CA VAL A 151 -4.41 -4.72 -20.17
C VAL A 151 -5.93 -4.53 -20.16
N THR A 152 -6.61 -4.97 -21.22
CA THR A 152 -8.06 -4.85 -21.36
C THR A 152 -8.84 -5.58 -20.27
N GLY A 153 -8.26 -6.60 -19.63
CA GLY A 153 -8.90 -7.37 -18.57
C GLY A 153 -8.89 -6.70 -17.20
N TRP A 154 -7.91 -5.82 -16.92
CA TRP A 154 -7.76 -5.21 -15.60
C TRP A 154 -7.90 -3.68 -15.58
N LEU A 155 -7.64 -3.01 -16.71
CA LEU A 155 -7.68 -1.55 -16.81
C LEU A 155 -9.03 -0.93 -16.38
N PRO A 156 -10.20 -1.52 -16.69
CA PRO A 156 -11.50 -1.00 -16.22
C PRO A 156 -11.66 -0.96 -14.69
N TYR A 157 -10.78 -1.66 -13.96
CA TYR A 157 -10.82 -1.78 -12.51
C TYR A 157 -9.65 -1.03 -11.84
N ALA A 158 -8.82 -0.32 -12.62
CA ALA A 158 -7.58 0.27 -12.13
C ALA A 158 -7.81 1.66 -11.51
N PRO A 159 -7.55 1.84 -10.19
CA PRO A 159 -7.70 3.15 -9.53
C PRO A 159 -6.81 4.22 -10.19
N GLU A 160 -5.62 3.84 -10.67
CA GLU A 160 -4.66 4.75 -11.30
C GLU A 160 -5.17 5.34 -12.64
N ALA A 161 -6.17 4.72 -13.26
CA ALA A 161 -6.84 5.20 -14.46
C ALA A 161 -8.13 5.99 -14.14
N TYR A 162 -8.33 6.38 -12.88
CA TYR A 162 -9.57 6.99 -12.37
C TYR A 162 -10.81 6.14 -12.62
N ALA A 163 -10.65 4.81 -12.58
CA ALA A 163 -11.75 3.90 -12.80
C ALA A 163 -12.85 4.07 -11.76
N ARG A 164 -14.09 3.81 -12.19
CA ARG A 164 -15.25 3.54 -11.33
C ARG A 164 -16.16 2.58 -12.08
N PHE A 165 -16.72 1.60 -11.39
CA PHE A 165 -17.50 0.55 -12.04
C PHE A 165 -18.58 0.00 -11.11
N PRO A 166 -19.72 -0.44 -11.66
CA PRO A 166 -20.74 -1.12 -10.85
C PRO A 166 -20.26 -2.52 -10.44
N LEU A 167 -20.69 -2.97 -9.26
CA LEU A 167 -20.47 -4.34 -8.81
C LEU A 167 -21.47 -5.27 -9.48
N ASP A 168 -21.09 -6.54 -9.70
CA ASP A 168 -22.06 -7.57 -10.01
C ASP A 168 -22.78 -7.98 -8.71
N LEU A 169 -24.09 -8.21 -8.80
CA LEU A 169 -24.92 -8.64 -7.68
C LEU A 169 -25.34 -10.10 -7.90
N LEU A 170 -25.02 -10.94 -6.94
CA LEU A 170 -25.42 -12.34 -6.89
C LEU A 170 -26.45 -12.56 -5.77
N ALA A 171 -27.28 -13.58 -5.94
CA ALA A 171 -28.06 -14.18 -4.88
C ALA A 171 -27.46 -15.55 -4.57
N VAL A 172 -27.03 -15.77 -3.33
CA VAL A 172 -26.54 -17.06 -2.84
C VAL A 172 -27.63 -17.72 -1.99
N ARG A 173 -27.87 -19.01 -2.20
CA ARG A 173 -28.90 -19.77 -1.48
C ARG A 173 -28.59 -19.77 0.02
N ALA A 174 -29.59 -19.51 0.86
CA ALA A 174 -29.40 -19.20 2.27
C ALA A 174 -28.72 -20.31 3.08
N ASP A 175 -28.86 -21.58 2.67
CA ASP A 175 -28.23 -22.75 3.28
C ASP A 175 -26.73 -22.89 2.95
N ALA A 176 -26.23 -22.18 1.94
CA ALA A 176 -24.84 -22.16 1.50
C ALA A 176 -24.08 -20.89 1.95
N VAL A 177 -24.77 -19.95 2.59
CA VAL A 177 -24.17 -18.68 3.05
C VAL A 177 -23.28 -18.93 4.25
N VAL A 178 -22.09 -18.36 4.22
CA VAL A 178 -21.26 -18.18 5.41
C VAL A 178 -21.04 -16.70 5.65
N GLU A 179 -21.42 -16.23 6.84
CA GLU A 179 -21.22 -14.83 7.24
C GLU A 179 -20.85 -14.72 8.72
N GLU A 180 -20.08 -13.69 9.04
CA GLU A 180 -19.74 -13.30 10.41
C GLU A 180 -19.72 -11.77 10.51
N GLY A 181 -20.15 -11.23 11.65
CA GLY A 181 -20.17 -9.79 11.90
C GLY A 181 -21.36 -9.07 11.25
N ASP A 182 -21.25 -7.75 11.11
CA ASP A 182 -22.28 -6.92 10.48
C ASP A 182 -22.09 -6.85 8.97
N THR A 183 -23.01 -7.50 8.25
CA THR A 183 -23.05 -7.58 6.78
C THR A 183 -24.28 -6.87 6.19
N ALA A 184 -25.00 -6.08 6.99
CA ALA A 184 -26.26 -5.45 6.58
C ALA A 184 -26.08 -4.49 5.39
N ALA A 185 -24.89 -3.90 5.25
CA ALA A 185 -24.56 -3.03 4.12
C ALA A 185 -24.68 -3.73 2.76
N PHE A 186 -24.48 -5.06 2.70
CA PHE A 186 -24.69 -5.80 1.45
C PHE A 186 -26.17 -5.85 1.08
N ASP A 187 -27.04 -6.12 2.05
CA ASP A 187 -28.48 -6.27 1.81
C ASP A 187 -29.14 -4.95 1.34
N ALA A 188 -28.50 -3.80 1.56
CA ALA A 188 -28.93 -2.51 1.05
C ALA A 188 -28.68 -2.31 -0.46
N LEU A 189 -27.82 -3.12 -1.10
CA LEU A 189 -27.44 -2.95 -2.51
C LEU A 189 -28.50 -3.44 -3.51
N GLY A 190 -29.47 -4.25 -3.07
CA GLY A 190 -30.45 -4.85 -3.96
C GLY A 190 -31.44 -5.77 -3.25
N ARG A 191 -32.35 -6.37 -4.03
CA ARG A 191 -33.34 -7.34 -3.53
C ARG A 191 -33.01 -8.73 -4.03
N THR A 192 -33.28 -9.75 -3.20
CA THR A 192 -33.12 -11.17 -3.55
C THR A 192 -34.47 -11.89 -3.60
N PRO A 193 -34.56 -13.02 -4.33
CA PRO A 193 -35.67 -13.95 -4.19
C PRO A 193 -35.75 -14.54 -2.76
N PRO A 194 -36.93 -15.01 -2.31
CA PRO A 194 -37.05 -15.74 -1.04
C PRO A 194 -36.10 -16.94 -0.98
N GLY A 195 -35.44 -17.13 0.15
CA GLY A 195 -34.46 -18.21 0.35
C GLY A 195 -33.04 -17.91 -0.12
N TYR A 196 -32.75 -16.67 -0.53
CA TYR A 196 -31.41 -16.22 -0.95
C TYR A 196 -30.95 -15.00 -0.16
N ARG A 197 -29.63 -14.88 0.03
CA ARG A 197 -28.96 -13.66 0.54
C ARG A 197 -28.21 -12.96 -0.58
N LEU A 198 -28.12 -11.63 -0.50
CA LEU A 198 -27.38 -10.86 -1.50
C LEU A 198 -25.88 -11.08 -1.30
N LEU A 199 -25.14 -11.23 -2.38
CA LEU A 199 -23.69 -11.31 -2.37
C LEU A 199 -23.15 -10.41 -3.48
N PRO A 200 -22.62 -9.21 -3.14
CA PRO A 200 -21.91 -8.40 -4.12
C PRO A 200 -20.61 -9.08 -4.51
N ALA A 201 -20.22 -8.96 -5.77
CA ALA A 201 -19.01 -9.54 -6.29
C ALA A 201 -18.25 -8.55 -7.17
N HIS A 202 -16.92 -8.59 -7.07
CA HIS A 202 -16.06 -7.82 -7.95
C HIS A 202 -16.10 -8.43 -9.36
N PRO A 203 -16.45 -7.68 -10.41
CA PRO A 203 -16.62 -8.25 -11.76
C PRO A 203 -15.37 -8.97 -12.27
N TRP A 204 -14.19 -8.36 -12.09
CA TRP A 204 -12.91 -9.01 -12.42
C TRP A 204 -12.69 -10.34 -11.72
N GLN A 205 -13.05 -10.45 -10.43
CA GLN A 205 -12.92 -11.69 -9.70
C GLN A 205 -13.82 -12.77 -10.29
N LEU A 206 -15.08 -12.44 -10.62
CA LEU A 206 -15.98 -13.38 -11.27
C LEU A 206 -15.46 -13.86 -12.63
N ASP A 207 -14.81 -12.99 -13.41
CA ASP A 207 -14.18 -13.38 -14.67
C ASP A 207 -13.00 -14.35 -14.44
N LEU A 208 -12.21 -14.13 -13.39
CA LEU A 208 -11.07 -14.99 -13.04
C LEU A 208 -11.48 -16.37 -12.52
N VAL A 209 -12.54 -16.44 -11.71
CA VAL A 209 -12.93 -17.68 -11.02
C VAL A 209 -14.17 -18.36 -11.60
N GLY A 210 -14.92 -17.71 -12.49
CA GLY A 210 -16.22 -18.18 -12.97
C GLY A 210 -16.17 -19.52 -13.72
N ALA A 211 -15.02 -19.88 -14.30
CA ALA A 211 -14.84 -21.16 -14.99
C ALA A 211 -14.56 -22.34 -14.04
N ARG A 212 -14.35 -22.09 -12.74
CA ARG A 212 -14.10 -23.15 -11.77
C ARG A 212 -15.33 -24.04 -11.57
N PRO A 213 -15.17 -25.38 -11.47
CA PRO A 213 -16.30 -26.30 -11.36
C PRO A 213 -17.28 -25.92 -10.25
N GLU A 214 -16.78 -25.59 -9.06
CA GLU A 214 -17.59 -25.24 -7.90
C GLU A 214 -18.49 -24.02 -8.12
N ILE A 215 -18.03 -23.02 -8.88
CA ILE A 215 -18.81 -21.81 -9.20
C ILE A 215 -19.77 -22.07 -10.36
N ARG A 216 -19.30 -22.73 -11.42
CA ARG A 216 -20.14 -23.09 -12.58
C ARG A 216 -21.31 -23.97 -12.14
N ASP A 217 -21.04 -24.99 -11.35
CA ASP A 217 -22.04 -25.94 -10.89
C ASP A 217 -23.04 -25.25 -9.95
N ALA A 218 -22.59 -24.30 -9.12
CA ALA A 218 -23.47 -23.48 -8.27
C ALA A 218 -24.43 -22.58 -9.08
N PHE A 219 -24.01 -22.05 -10.23
CA PHE A 219 -24.95 -21.38 -11.14
C PHE A 219 -25.91 -22.36 -11.82
N ALA A 220 -25.44 -23.55 -12.19
CA ALA A 220 -26.24 -24.54 -12.90
C ALA A 220 -27.33 -25.17 -12.02
N ASP A 221 -27.05 -25.39 -10.73
CA ASP A 221 -27.98 -26.00 -9.77
C ASP A 221 -28.79 -24.97 -8.94
N GLY A 222 -28.60 -23.68 -9.21
CA GLY A 222 -29.34 -22.58 -8.59
C GLY A 222 -28.83 -22.17 -7.20
N ARG A 223 -27.71 -22.68 -6.71
CA ARG A 223 -27.05 -22.13 -5.50
C ARG A 223 -26.63 -20.67 -5.67
N LEU A 224 -26.30 -20.25 -6.90
CA LEU A 224 -26.02 -18.86 -7.27
C LEU A 224 -26.96 -18.39 -8.38
N ILE A 225 -27.44 -17.15 -8.25
CA ILE A 225 -28.26 -16.47 -9.26
C ILE A 225 -27.65 -15.09 -9.55
N ARG A 226 -27.57 -14.69 -10.82
CA ARG A 226 -27.20 -13.32 -11.20
C ARG A 226 -28.40 -12.40 -11.07
N LEU A 227 -28.26 -11.30 -10.33
CA LEU A 227 -29.31 -10.31 -10.09
C LEU A 227 -29.11 -9.03 -10.92
N GLY A 228 -27.98 -8.92 -11.61
CA GLY A 228 -27.59 -7.72 -12.36
C GLY A 228 -26.42 -7.02 -11.68
N ARG A 229 -26.46 -5.69 -11.65
CA ARG A 229 -25.37 -4.84 -11.18
C ARG A 229 -25.89 -3.74 -10.26
N THR A 230 -24.99 -3.17 -9.44
CA THR A 230 -25.34 -1.97 -8.66
C THR A 230 -25.76 -0.83 -9.58
N ALA A 231 -26.75 -0.05 -9.16
CA ALA A 231 -27.27 1.06 -9.95
C ALA A 231 -26.23 2.19 -10.12
N ARG A 232 -25.34 2.37 -9.14
CA ARG A 232 -24.24 3.33 -9.16
C ARG A 232 -22.90 2.60 -9.19
N PRO A 233 -21.90 3.15 -9.88
CA PRO A 233 -20.55 2.63 -9.80
C PRO A 233 -19.92 2.94 -8.44
N LEU A 234 -19.05 2.05 -7.98
CA LEU A 234 -18.19 2.26 -6.82
C LEU A 234 -16.77 2.61 -7.27
N TRP A 235 -15.97 3.08 -6.32
CA TRP A 235 -14.64 3.62 -6.58
C TRP A 235 -13.56 2.67 -6.03
N PRO A 236 -12.75 2.01 -6.88
CA PRO A 236 -11.60 1.26 -6.40
C PRO A 236 -10.60 2.20 -5.71
N THR A 237 -10.13 1.77 -4.56
CA THR A 237 -9.06 2.42 -3.79
C THR A 237 -7.68 1.98 -4.28
N ALA A 238 -6.60 2.49 -3.68
CA ALA A 238 -5.23 2.05 -3.98
C ALA A 238 -5.01 0.52 -3.80
N ALA A 239 -5.86 -0.16 -3.02
CA ALA A 239 -5.83 -1.61 -2.85
C ALA A 239 -6.46 -2.38 -4.02
N ILE A 240 -7.10 -1.70 -4.98
CA ILE A 240 -7.88 -2.22 -6.12
C ILE A 240 -9.12 -2.98 -5.67
N ARG A 241 -8.92 -4.08 -4.93
CA ARG A 241 -9.97 -4.97 -4.42
C ARG A 241 -10.81 -4.38 -3.29
N THR A 242 -10.52 -3.16 -2.84
CA THR A 242 -11.38 -2.45 -1.87
C THR A 242 -12.02 -1.27 -2.57
N LEU A 243 -13.35 -1.26 -2.63
CA LEU A 243 -14.13 -0.25 -3.30
C LEU A 243 -14.88 0.60 -2.28
N TYR A 244 -14.93 1.91 -2.49
CA TYR A 244 -15.71 2.85 -1.69
C TYR A 244 -17.04 3.16 -2.38
N ALA A 245 -18.12 3.15 -1.61
CA ALA A 245 -19.44 3.66 -1.98
C ALA A 245 -19.69 4.97 -1.21
N PRO A 246 -19.37 6.14 -1.80
CA PRO A 246 -19.51 7.44 -1.12
C PRO A 246 -20.93 7.71 -0.63
N GLU A 247 -21.95 7.27 -1.36
CA GLU A 247 -23.34 7.56 -1.04
C GLU A 247 -23.79 6.84 0.23
N ASP A 248 -23.33 5.61 0.42
CA ASP A 248 -23.62 4.80 1.60
C ASP A 248 -22.59 4.99 2.72
N ASP A 249 -21.47 5.67 2.42
CA ASP A 249 -20.31 5.79 3.29
C ASP A 249 -19.84 4.42 3.81
N ARG A 250 -19.57 3.49 2.90
CA ARG A 250 -19.08 2.15 3.24
C ARG A 250 -18.03 1.68 2.24
N PHE A 251 -17.10 0.86 2.72
CA PHE A 251 -16.13 0.17 1.87
C PHE A 251 -16.48 -1.31 1.76
N MET A 252 -16.21 -1.88 0.59
CA MET A 252 -16.36 -3.30 0.31
C MET A 252 -15.03 -3.85 -0.18
N LYS A 253 -14.46 -4.78 0.57
CA LYS A 253 -13.18 -5.43 0.26
C LYS A 253 -13.46 -6.84 -0.25
N PHE A 254 -13.02 -7.14 -1.46
CA PHE A 254 -13.30 -8.38 -2.17
C PHE A 254 -12.06 -9.27 -2.21
N SER A 255 -12.26 -10.57 -2.29
CA SER A 255 -11.22 -11.43 -2.86
C SER A 255 -10.93 -11.05 -4.31
N LEU A 256 -9.66 -11.13 -4.68
CA LEU A 256 -9.17 -10.92 -6.04
C LEU A 256 -7.96 -11.82 -6.29
N ASP A 257 -8.13 -12.81 -7.17
CA ASP A 257 -7.12 -13.83 -7.50
C ASP A 257 -6.03 -13.30 -8.44
N VAL A 258 -5.42 -12.19 -8.02
CA VAL A 258 -4.37 -11.47 -8.72
C VAL A 258 -3.25 -11.22 -7.73
N ARG A 259 -2.01 -11.53 -8.14
CA ARG A 259 -0.82 -11.13 -7.40
C ARG A 259 -0.64 -9.62 -7.54
N ILE A 260 -0.69 -8.91 -6.42
CA ILE A 260 -0.37 -7.48 -6.35
C ILE A 260 0.79 -7.32 -5.37
N THR A 261 1.93 -6.85 -5.87
CA THR A 261 3.23 -6.87 -5.17
C THR A 261 3.64 -8.30 -4.80
N ASN A 262 3.80 -8.63 -3.52
CA ASN A 262 4.26 -9.94 -3.08
C ASN A 262 3.14 -10.98 -2.90
N ASP A 263 1.88 -10.55 -2.81
CA ASP A 263 0.79 -11.41 -2.33
C ASP A 263 -0.35 -11.53 -3.35
N ILE A 264 -0.96 -12.72 -3.40
CA ILE A 264 -2.26 -12.91 -4.05
C ILE A 264 -3.31 -12.26 -3.17
N ARG A 265 -4.13 -11.37 -3.75
CA ARG A 265 -5.11 -10.57 -3.02
C ARG A 265 -6.43 -11.32 -2.79
N ARG A 266 -6.32 -12.54 -2.30
CA ARG A 266 -7.44 -13.32 -1.80
C ARG A 266 -7.74 -12.95 -0.34
N LEU A 267 -9.02 -13.00 0.06
CA LEU A 267 -9.39 -13.02 1.46
C LEU A 267 -9.34 -14.47 1.93
N TRP A 268 -8.22 -14.84 2.56
CA TRP A 268 -7.98 -16.21 2.96
C TRP A 268 -8.92 -16.63 4.09
N ARG A 269 -9.41 -17.87 4.03
CA ARG A 269 -10.34 -18.41 5.03
C ARG A 269 -9.74 -18.32 6.44
N HIS A 270 -8.46 -18.62 6.58
CA HIS A 270 -7.79 -18.63 7.89
C HIS A 270 -7.62 -17.23 8.50
N ASP A 271 -7.62 -16.17 7.68
CA ASP A 271 -7.58 -14.78 8.14
C ASP A 271 -8.99 -14.28 8.47
N LEU A 272 -9.97 -14.58 7.60
CA LEU A 272 -11.37 -14.22 7.84
C LEU A 272 -11.90 -14.81 9.16
N LEU A 273 -11.59 -16.07 9.45
CA LEU A 273 -11.99 -16.74 10.70
C LEU A 273 -11.39 -16.11 11.97
N LYS A 274 -10.39 -15.22 11.84
CA LYS A 274 -9.76 -14.49 12.96
C LYS A 274 -10.05 -13.00 12.90
N MET A 275 -10.62 -12.51 11.80
CA MET A 275 -10.77 -11.09 11.49
C MET A 275 -11.52 -10.36 12.59
N ARG A 276 -12.68 -10.88 13.02
CA ARG A 276 -13.51 -10.23 14.05
C ARG A 276 -12.75 -10.01 15.35
N ARG A 277 -12.05 -11.05 15.85
CA ARG A 277 -11.22 -10.94 17.06
C ARG A 277 -10.15 -9.86 16.92
N THR A 278 -9.47 -9.83 15.78
CA THR A 278 -8.40 -8.88 15.52
C THR A 278 -8.95 -7.46 15.39
N ASP A 279 -10.07 -7.30 14.71
CA ASP A 279 -10.75 -6.02 14.50
C ASP A 279 -11.29 -5.46 15.83
N GLU A 280 -12.04 -6.25 16.61
CA GLU A 280 -12.57 -5.84 17.92
C GLU A 280 -11.46 -5.44 18.90
N ALA A 281 -10.34 -6.18 18.93
CA ALA A 281 -9.19 -5.82 19.75
C ALA A 281 -8.56 -4.49 19.31
N THR A 282 -8.52 -4.23 18.01
CA THR A 282 -7.97 -2.99 17.45
C THR A 282 -8.92 -1.82 17.69
N ALA A 283 -10.21 -1.96 17.41
CA ALA A 283 -11.23 -0.97 17.69
C ALA A 283 -11.23 -0.58 19.18
N THR A 284 -11.13 -1.57 20.08
CA THR A 284 -11.02 -1.32 21.53
C THR A 284 -9.76 -0.53 21.87
N ALA A 285 -8.62 -0.88 21.25
CA ALA A 285 -7.38 -0.15 21.46
C ALA A 285 -7.51 1.32 21.03
N PHE A 286 -8.00 1.57 19.80
CA PHE A 286 -8.16 2.92 19.27
C PHE A 286 -9.21 3.76 20.01
N ALA A 287 -10.29 3.15 20.50
CA ALA A 287 -11.27 3.84 21.34
C ALA A 287 -10.68 4.29 22.69
N ALA A 288 -9.62 3.62 23.17
CA ALA A 288 -8.91 4.00 24.39
C ALA A 288 -7.76 4.99 24.14
N VAL A 289 -7.31 5.17 22.89
CA VAL A 289 -6.27 6.13 22.56
C VAL A 289 -6.80 7.56 22.74
N PRO A 290 -6.10 8.42 23.50
CA PRO A 290 -6.46 9.83 23.59
C PRO A 290 -6.26 10.56 22.26
N GLY A 291 -7.22 11.42 21.90
CA GLY A 291 -7.15 12.24 20.70
C GLY A 291 -8.09 11.73 19.60
N PRO A 292 -7.97 12.27 18.38
CA PRO A 292 -8.95 12.03 17.32
C PRO A 292 -8.63 10.78 16.48
N ALA A 293 -7.57 10.02 16.77
CA ALA A 293 -7.19 8.88 15.95
C ALA A 293 -8.32 7.84 15.85
N ALA A 294 -8.58 7.31 14.65
CA ALA A 294 -9.69 6.39 14.42
C ALA A 294 -9.24 5.09 13.74
N TRP A 295 -9.98 4.01 14.02
CA TRP A 295 -9.87 2.72 13.34
C TRP A 295 -11.10 2.52 12.46
N LEU A 296 -10.87 2.23 11.17
CA LEU A 296 -11.92 1.87 10.23
C LEU A 296 -12.16 0.36 10.32
N SER A 297 -13.19 -0.02 11.07
CA SER A 297 -13.47 -1.41 11.44
C SER A 297 -13.89 -2.26 10.24
N ASP A 298 -13.32 -3.45 10.15
CA ASP A 298 -13.76 -4.52 9.25
C ASP A 298 -14.96 -5.25 9.89
N ARG A 299 -16.15 -4.67 9.75
CA ARG A 299 -17.39 -5.02 10.47
C ARG A 299 -17.83 -6.47 10.34
N GLY A 300 -17.62 -7.08 9.18
CA GLY A 300 -18.13 -8.40 8.87
C GLY A 300 -17.83 -8.83 7.45
N TYR A 301 -17.96 -10.13 7.18
CA TYR A 301 -17.79 -10.71 5.86
C TYR A 301 -18.93 -11.65 5.50
N ARG A 302 -19.18 -11.81 4.19
CA ARG A 302 -20.11 -12.78 3.61
C ARG A 302 -19.42 -13.53 2.47
N THR A 303 -19.68 -14.83 2.37
CA THR A 303 -19.19 -15.71 1.30
C THR A 303 -20.14 -16.90 1.12
N ALA A 304 -19.77 -17.84 0.24
CA ALA A 304 -20.45 -19.11 0.03
C ALA A 304 -19.55 -20.29 0.48
N ASP A 305 -20.12 -21.29 1.14
CA ASP A 305 -19.40 -22.45 1.69
C ASP A 305 -18.58 -23.23 0.64
N PHE A 306 -19.12 -23.37 -0.57
CA PHE A 306 -18.54 -24.09 -1.70
C PHE A 306 -17.44 -23.32 -2.44
N ALA A 307 -17.26 -22.02 -2.16
CA ALA A 307 -16.30 -21.14 -2.81
C ALA A 307 -15.85 -20.04 -1.83
N PHE A 308 -15.45 -20.48 -0.63
CA PHE A 308 -15.29 -19.63 0.55
C PHE A 308 -14.37 -18.43 0.29
N GLU A 309 -13.25 -18.65 -0.36
CA GLU A 309 -12.26 -17.61 -0.56
C GLU A 309 -12.53 -16.84 -1.85
N GLU A 310 -13.01 -17.51 -2.89
CA GLU A 310 -13.23 -16.94 -4.22
C GLU A 310 -14.34 -15.89 -4.23
N LEU A 311 -15.38 -16.09 -3.41
CA LEU A 311 -16.57 -15.26 -3.32
C LEU A 311 -16.62 -14.39 -2.07
N ALA A 312 -15.55 -14.36 -1.27
CA ALA A 312 -15.51 -13.56 -0.05
C ALA A 312 -15.56 -12.06 -0.34
N VAL A 313 -16.40 -11.38 0.44
CA VAL A 313 -16.47 -9.92 0.52
C VAL A 313 -16.66 -9.47 1.97
N LEU A 314 -15.99 -8.39 2.33
CA LEU A 314 -15.94 -7.79 3.65
C LEU A 314 -16.49 -6.37 3.61
N VAL A 315 -17.27 -5.98 4.62
CA VAL A 315 -17.72 -4.60 4.86
C VAL A 315 -16.74 -3.90 5.79
N ARG A 316 -16.28 -2.72 5.41
CA ARG A 316 -15.50 -1.82 6.26
C ARG A 316 -16.23 -0.50 6.48
N ASP A 317 -16.02 0.07 7.67
CA ASP A 317 -16.46 1.41 8.05
C ASP A 317 -16.21 2.46 6.97
N GLY A 318 -17.18 3.35 6.80
CA GLY A 318 -17.02 4.59 6.06
C GLY A 318 -16.11 5.59 6.75
N LEU A 319 -16.03 6.79 6.19
CA LEU A 319 -15.20 7.86 6.70
C LEU A 319 -15.97 8.81 7.62
N ARG A 320 -17.23 9.12 7.32
CA ARG A 320 -17.93 10.28 7.90
C ARG A 320 -18.15 10.15 9.40
N GLU A 321 -18.48 8.95 9.87
CA GLU A 321 -18.69 8.67 11.31
C GLU A 321 -17.40 8.86 12.14
N HIS A 322 -16.24 8.76 11.50
CA HIS A 322 -14.93 8.79 12.15
C HIS A 322 -14.22 10.13 12.03
N LEU A 323 -14.58 10.97 11.05
CA LEU A 323 -13.87 12.22 10.78
C LEU A 323 -14.18 13.32 11.80
N VAL A 324 -13.14 14.04 12.21
CA VAL A 324 -13.31 15.34 12.88
C VAL A 324 -14.09 16.30 11.94
N PRO A 325 -15.04 17.09 12.45
CA PRO A 325 -15.83 18.00 11.61
C PRO A 325 -14.98 18.90 10.71
N GLY A 326 -15.30 18.92 9.42
CA GLY A 326 -14.61 19.74 8.41
C GLY A 326 -13.27 19.19 7.94
N ALA A 327 -12.80 18.06 8.47
CA ALA A 327 -11.56 17.43 8.03
C ALA A 327 -11.75 16.64 6.73
N THR A 328 -10.73 16.66 5.87
CA THR A 328 -10.68 15.92 4.60
C THR A 328 -9.62 14.82 4.68
N PRO A 329 -9.98 13.52 4.63
CA PRO A 329 -9.01 12.43 4.67
C PRO A 329 -8.24 12.30 3.37
N LEU A 330 -6.92 12.14 3.46
CA LEU A 330 -6.04 11.90 2.33
C LEU A 330 -5.20 10.65 2.58
N LEU A 331 -5.02 9.83 1.54
CA LEU A 331 -4.14 8.66 1.62
C LEU A 331 -2.69 9.09 1.87
N ALA A 332 -2.04 8.57 2.92
CA ALA A 332 -0.65 8.93 3.22
C ALA A 332 0.31 8.54 2.09
N ALA A 333 0.08 7.40 1.42
CA ALA A 333 0.85 7.00 0.24
C ALA A 333 0.74 8.03 -0.90
N ALA A 334 -0.42 8.64 -1.08
CA ALA A 334 -0.63 9.65 -2.12
C ALA A 334 0.06 10.97 -1.76
N LEU A 335 0.14 11.33 -0.48
CA LEU A 335 0.97 12.46 -0.04
C LEU A 335 2.45 12.22 -0.36
N VAL A 336 2.94 10.99 -0.15
CA VAL A 336 4.32 10.57 -0.48
C VAL A 336 4.58 10.62 -1.99
N GLU A 337 3.65 10.14 -2.80
CA GLU A 337 3.82 10.13 -4.25
C GLU A 337 3.65 11.53 -4.87
N GLY A 338 2.67 12.27 -4.37
CA GLY A 338 2.20 13.54 -4.93
C GLY A 338 0.98 13.33 -5.83
N PHE A 339 0.04 14.27 -5.76
CA PHE A 339 -1.15 14.31 -6.62
C PHE A 339 -1.65 15.75 -6.71
N ASP A 340 -2.43 16.05 -7.74
CA ASP A 340 -3.00 17.39 -7.94
C ASP A 340 -3.94 17.75 -6.79
N GLY A 341 -3.69 18.90 -6.15
CA GLY A 341 -4.43 19.35 -4.98
C GLY A 341 -3.86 18.87 -3.65
N SER A 342 -2.68 18.23 -3.64
CA SER A 342 -1.99 17.86 -2.41
C SER A 342 -1.75 19.09 -1.51
N PRO A 343 -2.06 19.03 -0.21
CA PRO A 343 -1.83 20.13 0.72
C PRO A 343 -0.33 20.49 0.82
N LEU A 344 0.56 19.51 0.57
CA LEU A 344 2.01 19.72 0.58
C LEU A 344 2.51 20.65 -0.54
N ASP A 345 1.70 20.93 -1.57
CA ASP A 345 2.09 21.87 -2.63
C ASP A 345 1.88 23.34 -2.22
N ARG A 346 1.10 23.60 -1.16
CA ARG A 346 0.80 24.96 -0.63
C ARG A 346 1.40 25.21 0.75
N LEU A 347 2.31 24.34 1.19
CA LEU A 347 2.83 24.33 2.54
C LEU A 347 3.74 25.54 2.82
N THR A 348 3.36 26.35 3.82
CA THR A 348 4.10 27.57 4.23
C THR A 348 5.06 27.32 5.38
N ASP A 349 4.68 26.51 6.36
CA ASP A 349 5.53 26.08 7.48
C ASP A 349 5.66 24.54 7.50
N PRO A 350 6.70 23.98 6.85
CA PRO A 350 6.87 22.54 6.81
C PRO A 350 7.24 21.94 8.17
N SER A 351 7.79 22.72 9.11
CA SER A 351 8.12 22.22 10.44
C SER A 351 6.86 22.04 11.29
N ALA A 352 5.96 23.02 11.26
CA ALA A 352 4.68 22.94 11.96
C ALA A 352 3.80 21.80 11.40
N TRP A 353 3.70 21.68 10.08
CA TRP A 353 2.96 20.59 9.45
C TRP A 353 3.53 19.23 9.81
N TRP A 354 4.86 19.09 9.81
CA TRP A 354 5.50 17.83 10.16
C TRP A 354 5.28 17.44 11.63
N ALA A 355 5.37 18.40 12.55
CA ALA A 355 5.06 18.15 13.96
C ALA A 355 3.59 17.74 14.16
N ALA A 356 2.66 18.42 13.48
CA ALA A 356 1.24 18.06 13.52
C ALA A 356 1.01 16.65 12.96
N TYR A 357 1.61 16.31 11.82
CA TYR A 357 1.54 14.98 11.22
C TYR A 357 2.00 13.89 12.18
N LEU A 358 3.18 14.06 12.78
CA LEU A 358 3.75 13.11 13.73
C LEU A 358 2.85 12.92 14.96
N GLY A 359 2.31 14.02 15.50
CA GLY A 359 1.39 13.98 16.64
C GLY A 359 0.09 13.24 16.37
N GLN A 360 -0.39 13.22 15.12
CA GLN A 360 -1.57 12.46 14.72
C GLN A 360 -1.26 10.98 14.45
N VAL A 361 -0.11 10.67 13.87
CA VAL A 361 0.19 9.32 13.34
C VAL A 361 0.94 8.44 14.34
N VAL A 362 1.92 8.98 15.07
CA VAL A 362 2.86 8.16 15.86
C VAL A 362 2.25 7.68 17.19
N PRO A 363 1.71 8.56 18.06
CA PRO A 363 1.16 8.14 19.35
C PRO A 363 0.10 7.03 19.31
N PRO A 364 -0.93 7.05 18.43
CA PRO A 364 -1.97 6.03 18.46
C PRO A 364 -1.44 4.63 18.19
N VAL A 365 -0.47 4.50 17.27
CA VAL A 365 0.12 3.21 16.91
C VAL A 365 0.99 2.67 18.03
N LEU A 366 1.74 3.55 18.71
CA LEU A 366 2.53 3.18 19.88
C LEU A 366 1.64 2.78 21.07
N GLU A 367 0.54 3.51 21.32
CA GLU A 367 -0.41 3.21 22.40
C GLU A 367 -1.10 1.86 22.19
N ALA A 368 -1.57 1.58 20.97
CA ALA A 368 -2.16 0.30 20.61
C ALA A 368 -1.19 -0.87 20.89
N PHE A 369 0.10 -0.71 20.57
CA PHE A 369 1.12 -1.72 20.87
C PHE A 369 1.43 -1.83 22.36
N ALA A 370 1.71 -0.71 23.01
CA ALA A 370 2.22 -0.64 24.38
C ALA A 370 1.17 -1.10 25.40
N ARG A 371 -0.08 -0.66 25.23
CA ARG A 371 -1.15 -0.84 26.22
C ARG A 371 -2.13 -1.95 25.87
N HIS A 372 -2.32 -2.24 24.59
CA HIS A 372 -3.32 -3.20 24.13
C HIS A 372 -2.71 -4.43 23.44
N GLY A 373 -1.39 -4.45 23.21
CA GLY A 373 -0.72 -5.56 22.52
C GLY A 373 -1.18 -5.74 21.07
N VAL A 374 -1.64 -4.66 20.44
CA VAL A 374 -2.08 -4.61 19.04
C VAL A 374 -0.96 -4.05 18.18
N VAL A 375 -0.48 -4.84 17.22
CA VAL A 375 0.55 -4.44 16.25
C VAL A 375 -0.16 -4.05 14.95
N VAL A 376 -0.40 -2.75 14.78
CA VAL A 376 -1.03 -2.19 13.57
C VAL A 376 -0.01 -2.13 12.43
N GLU A 377 -0.41 -2.54 11.22
CA GLU A 377 0.40 -2.38 10.02
C GLU A 377 0.28 -0.96 9.44
N ALA A 378 0.74 0.03 10.21
CA ALA A 378 0.61 1.46 9.93
C ALA A 378 1.55 1.97 8.82
N HIS A 379 1.60 1.25 7.69
CA HIS A 379 2.30 1.69 6.49
C HIS A 379 1.47 2.72 5.71
N VAL A 380 2.07 3.39 4.73
CA VAL A 380 1.45 4.53 4.03
C VAL A 380 0.13 4.24 3.32
N GLN A 381 -0.14 2.99 2.93
CA GLN A 381 -1.41 2.61 2.28
C GLN A 381 -2.55 2.29 3.27
N ASN A 382 -2.23 1.96 4.52
CA ASN A 382 -3.17 1.65 5.60
C ASN A 382 -3.41 2.84 6.53
N SER A 383 -2.86 4.00 6.18
CA SER A 383 -2.95 5.23 6.96
C SER A 383 -3.56 6.33 6.10
N LEU A 384 -4.63 6.94 6.61
CA LEU A 384 -5.20 8.18 6.09
C LEU A 384 -4.87 9.31 7.05
N VAL A 385 -4.52 10.48 6.52
CA VAL A 385 -4.33 11.69 7.31
C VAL A 385 -5.39 12.69 6.90
N ALA A 386 -6.26 13.04 7.84
CA ALA A 386 -7.26 14.06 7.61
C ALA A 386 -6.68 15.44 7.91
N VAL A 387 -6.93 16.36 6.98
CA VAL A 387 -6.46 17.73 7.04
C VAL A 387 -7.62 18.71 7.18
N ASP A 388 -7.39 19.84 7.84
CA ASP A 388 -8.34 20.95 7.86
C ASP A 388 -8.37 21.74 6.53
N ALA A 389 -9.11 22.85 6.51
CA ALA A 389 -9.25 23.70 5.32
C ALA A 389 -7.92 24.33 4.84
N ASP A 390 -6.95 24.50 5.74
CA ASP A 390 -5.62 25.04 5.44
C ASP A 390 -4.62 23.93 5.04
N GLY A 391 -5.03 22.65 5.13
CA GLY A 391 -4.20 21.50 4.80
C GLY A 391 -3.35 21.00 5.97
N MET A 392 -3.61 21.44 7.20
CA MET A 392 -2.90 21.01 8.40
C MET A 392 -3.42 19.65 8.89
N PRO A 393 -2.55 18.69 9.27
CA PRO A 393 -2.97 17.40 9.80
C PRO A 393 -3.68 17.58 11.14
N VAL A 394 -4.93 17.12 11.21
CA VAL A 394 -5.76 17.20 12.42
C VAL A 394 -6.19 15.84 12.95
N GLN A 395 -6.01 14.77 12.17
CA GLN A 395 -6.42 13.42 12.53
C GLN A 395 -5.69 12.37 11.69
N ALA A 396 -5.46 11.19 12.26
CA ALA A 396 -5.06 9.99 11.52
C ALA A 396 -6.15 8.90 11.63
N LEU A 397 -6.44 8.24 10.53
CA LEU A 397 -7.32 7.08 10.48
C LEU A 397 -6.54 5.88 9.96
N PHE A 398 -6.72 4.73 10.59
CA PHE A 398 -6.05 3.48 10.24
C PHE A 398 -7.06 2.43 9.80
N ARG A 399 -6.62 1.49 8.97
CA ARG A 399 -7.48 0.44 8.41
C ARG A 399 -6.71 -0.86 8.21
N ASP A 400 -7.45 -1.89 7.85
CA ASP A 400 -6.96 -3.22 7.41
C ASP A 400 -6.61 -4.19 8.54
N ALA A 401 -7.63 -4.86 9.07
CA ALA A 401 -7.49 -5.82 10.16
C ALA A 401 -6.70 -7.08 9.75
N GLU A 402 -6.66 -7.43 8.46
CA GLU A 402 -5.94 -8.60 7.91
C GLU A 402 -4.43 -8.55 8.25
N GLY A 403 -3.83 -7.35 8.21
CA GLY A 403 -2.41 -7.14 8.50
C GLY A 403 -2.05 -7.07 9.99
N VAL A 404 -3.04 -6.86 10.86
CA VAL A 404 -2.83 -6.65 12.31
C VAL A 404 -2.39 -7.95 12.97
N LYS A 405 -1.47 -7.83 13.93
CA LYS A 405 -1.04 -8.94 14.80
C LYS A 405 -1.33 -8.61 16.26
N LEU A 406 -1.64 -9.62 17.06
CA LEU A 406 -1.85 -9.49 18.50
C LEU A 406 -0.69 -10.18 19.23
N LEU A 407 -0.15 -9.59 20.30
CA LEU A 407 0.97 -10.15 21.08
C LEU A 407 0.74 -11.57 21.64
N PRO A 408 -0.49 -12.05 21.89
CA PRO A 408 -0.69 -13.48 22.19
C PRO A 408 -0.34 -14.42 21.02
N GLY A 409 -0.29 -13.91 19.78
CA GLY A 409 0.01 -14.67 18.57
C GLY A 409 1.38 -14.40 17.93
N VAL A 410 2.13 -13.39 18.42
CA VAL A 410 3.49 -13.07 17.96
C VAL A 410 4.35 -12.60 19.14
N THR A 411 5.65 -12.87 19.12
CA THR A 411 6.52 -12.35 20.19
C THR A 411 6.54 -10.83 20.18
N ARG A 412 6.72 -10.21 21.35
CA ARG A 412 6.81 -8.75 21.48
C ARG A 412 7.92 -8.14 20.61
N ALA A 413 9.07 -8.82 20.52
CA ALA A 413 10.18 -8.42 19.65
C ALA A 413 9.80 -8.46 18.15
N ALA A 414 9.13 -9.51 17.69
CA ALA A 414 8.67 -9.60 16.29
C ALA A 414 7.58 -8.56 15.99
N GLY A 415 6.65 -8.34 16.94
CA GLY A 415 5.65 -7.28 16.86
C GLY A 415 6.29 -5.89 16.77
N TRP A 416 7.28 -5.61 17.61
CA TRP A 416 8.03 -4.35 17.59
C TRP A 416 8.79 -4.15 16.28
N GLN A 417 9.49 -5.19 15.77
CA GLN A 417 10.19 -5.11 14.49
C GLN A 417 9.23 -4.79 13.33
N ARG A 418 8.05 -5.42 13.31
CA ARG A 418 7.00 -5.13 12.31
C ARG A 418 6.49 -3.69 12.45
N LEU A 419 6.20 -3.24 13.68
CA LEU A 419 5.77 -1.87 13.96
C LEU A 419 6.81 -0.85 13.46
N VAL A 420 8.08 -1.04 13.82
CA VAL A 420 9.18 -0.15 13.39
C VAL A 420 9.29 -0.13 11.87
N TYR A 421 9.21 -1.27 11.20
CA TYR A 421 9.23 -1.29 9.74
C TYR A 421 8.05 -0.50 9.15
N CYS A 422 6.81 -0.77 9.59
CA CYS A 422 5.63 -0.15 9.00
C CYS A 422 5.52 1.35 9.32
N LEU A 423 5.65 1.72 10.60
CA LEU A 423 5.50 3.10 11.06
C LEU A 423 6.73 3.96 10.75
N ILE A 424 7.94 3.47 11.02
CA ILE A 424 9.15 4.30 10.90
C ILE A 424 9.75 4.21 9.50
N VAL A 425 10.01 3.00 9.00
CA VAL A 425 10.76 2.80 7.74
C VAL A 425 9.90 3.01 6.50
N ASN A 426 8.70 2.43 6.46
CA ASN A 426 7.81 2.51 5.31
C ASN A 426 7.05 3.85 5.26
N HIS A 427 6.77 4.44 6.43
CA HIS A 427 5.85 5.56 6.56
C HIS A 427 6.53 6.88 6.93
N VAL A 428 6.98 7.05 8.17
CA VAL A 428 7.58 8.32 8.64
C VAL A 428 8.81 8.69 7.80
N THR A 429 9.66 7.73 7.45
CA THR A 429 10.86 7.98 6.65
C THR A 429 10.53 8.49 5.24
N GLU A 430 9.49 7.96 4.59
CA GLU A 430 9.11 8.41 3.24
C GLU A 430 8.65 9.87 3.23
N LEU A 431 7.84 10.28 4.21
CA LEU A 431 7.41 11.67 4.33
C LEU A 431 8.53 12.59 4.81
N ALA A 432 9.35 12.16 5.76
CA ALA A 432 10.51 12.93 6.22
C ALA A 432 11.46 13.26 5.06
N LEU A 433 11.79 12.27 4.25
CA LEU A 433 12.64 12.44 3.07
C LEU A 433 11.96 13.32 2.01
N LEU A 434 10.65 13.17 1.78
CA LEU A 434 9.90 14.05 0.90
C LEU A 434 9.93 15.52 1.35
N LEU A 435 9.74 15.77 2.65
CA LEU A 435 9.75 17.13 3.20
C LEU A 435 11.14 17.77 3.08
N ALA A 436 12.21 17.02 3.42
CA ALA A 436 13.58 17.48 3.24
C ALA A 436 13.93 17.74 1.76
N GLU A 437 13.39 16.93 0.85
CA GLU A 437 13.53 17.10 -0.60
C GLU A 437 12.82 18.37 -1.10
N ARG A 438 11.58 18.63 -0.64
CA ARG A 438 10.77 19.80 -1.04
C ARG A 438 11.23 21.11 -0.39
N HIS A 439 11.78 21.04 0.83
CA HIS A 439 12.17 22.21 1.62
C HIS A 439 13.64 22.09 2.05
N PRO A 440 14.59 22.47 1.16
CA PRO A 440 16.02 22.44 1.49
C PRO A 440 16.32 23.23 2.76
N GLY A 441 17.02 22.59 3.71
CA GLY A 441 17.33 23.17 5.03
C GLY A 441 16.45 22.66 6.17
N LEU A 442 15.33 21.99 5.87
CA LEU A 442 14.56 21.27 6.88
C LEU A 442 15.28 19.97 7.27
N ASP A 443 15.61 19.82 8.55
CA ASP A 443 15.97 18.54 9.15
C ASP A 443 14.71 17.93 9.83
N PRO A 444 14.11 16.87 9.26
CA PRO A 444 12.87 16.29 9.79
C PRO A 444 13.09 15.41 11.02
N TRP A 445 14.31 14.92 11.26
CA TRP A 445 14.59 13.87 12.24
C TRP A 445 14.50 14.32 13.71
N PRO A 446 14.91 15.55 14.10
CA PRO A 446 14.70 16.05 15.45
C PRO A 446 13.23 16.03 15.89
N ALA A 447 12.29 16.31 14.98
CA ALA A 447 10.86 16.26 15.31
C ALA A 447 10.40 14.82 15.58
N VAL A 448 10.86 13.85 14.78
CA VAL A 448 10.55 12.43 15.00
C VAL A 448 11.10 11.95 16.35
N ARG A 449 12.35 12.29 16.67
CA ARG A 449 12.95 11.97 17.97
C ARG A 449 12.16 12.56 19.12
N ARG A 450 11.82 13.86 19.04
CA ARG A 450 11.03 14.53 20.08
C ARG A 450 9.69 13.83 20.32
N GLU A 451 9.00 13.42 19.25
CA GLU A 451 7.70 12.76 19.39
C GLU A 451 7.82 11.37 20.05
N LEU A 452 8.84 10.59 19.67
CA LEU A 452 9.12 9.30 20.31
C LEU A 452 9.51 9.46 21.79
N ILE A 453 10.43 10.39 22.10
CA ILE A 453 10.87 10.67 23.47
C ILE A 453 9.70 11.19 24.32
N ARG A 454 8.86 12.05 23.75
CA ARG A 454 7.65 12.56 24.42
C ARG A 454 6.73 11.41 24.79
N TYR A 455 6.44 10.51 23.85
CA TYR A 455 5.62 9.33 24.12
C TYR A 455 6.23 8.45 25.22
N ASP A 456 7.53 8.10 25.13
CA ASP A 456 8.21 7.30 26.17
C ASP A 456 8.15 7.98 27.54
N THR A 457 8.38 9.29 27.60
CA THR A 457 8.38 10.05 28.87
C THR A 457 6.99 10.10 29.50
N GLU A 458 5.94 10.29 28.69
CA GLU A 458 4.57 10.43 29.18
C GLU A 458 3.89 9.07 29.44
N ARG A 459 4.21 8.04 28.64
CA ARG A 459 3.48 6.78 28.58
C ARG A 459 4.33 5.55 28.88
N GLY A 460 5.65 5.62 28.82
CA GLY A 460 6.56 4.51 29.06
C GLY A 460 6.52 3.43 27.98
N LEU A 461 7.52 3.41 27.11
CA LEU A 461 7.74 2.37 26.10
C LEU A 461 9.26 2.19 25.87
N PRO A 462 9.92 1.33 26.67
CA PRO A 462 11.39 1.27 26.73
C PRO A 462 12.05 0.89 25.40
N GLU A 463 11.35 0.20 24.50
CA GLU A 463 11.85 -0.12 23.16
C GLU A 463 12.19 1.11 22.31
N ILE A 464 11.69 2.29 22.68
CA ILE A 464 12.04 3.57 22.04
C ILE A 464 13.52 3.90 22.28
N ALA A 465 14.07 3.63 23.47
CA ALA A 465 15.48 3.88 23.75
C ALA A 465 16.39 3.02 22.86
N ASP A 466 16.04 1.74 22.67
CA ASP A 466 16.73 0.83 21.75
C ASP A 466 16.58 1.29 20.29
N LEU A 467 15.38 1.75 19.89
CA LEU A 467 15.14 2.30 18.55
C LEU A 467 16.02 3.53 18.26
N LEU A 468 16.16 4.44 19.22
CA LEU A 468 16.93 5.68 19.05
C LEU A 468 18.44 5.44 19.07
N SER A 469 18.90 4.40 19.78
CA SER A 469 20.32 4.07 19.91
C SER A 469 20.81 3.07 18.84
N SER A 470 19.91 2.26 18.28
CA SER A 470 20.24 1.24 17.29
C SER A 470 20.95 1.85 16.08
N PRO A 471 22.05 1.25 15.58
CA PRO A 471 22.71 1.72 14.37
C PRO A 471 21.84 1.51 13.12
N THR A 472 20.87 0.59 13.17
CA THR A 472 20.14 0.13 11.99
C THR A 472 18.65 -0.08 12.24
N LEU A 473 17.85 0.12 11.19
CA LEU A 473 16.42 -0.17 11.14
C LEU A 473 16.11 -1.36 10.21
N PRO A 474 15.03 -2.10 10.44
CA PRO A 474 14.64 -3.24 9.60
C PRO A 474 14.14 -2.76 8.23
N GLY A 475 14.85 -3.05 7.14
CA GLY A 475 14.43 -2.78 5.77
C GLY A 475 14.00 -4.03 5.01
N LYS A 476 12.69 -4.18 4.74
CA LYS A 476 12.18 -5.35 3.99
C LYS A 476 12.83 -5.48 2.61
N THR A 477 13.32 -6.67 2.27
CA THR A 477 14.03 -6.96 1.02
C THR A 477 13.08 -7.53 -0.04
N ASN A 478 12.22 -6.69 -0.61
CA ASN A 478 11.18 -7.13 -1.55
C ASN A 478 11.76 -7.69 -2.85
N LEU A 479 12.88 -7.16 -3.35
CA LEU A 479 13.53 -7.68 -4.56
C LEU A 479 14.10 -9.08 -4.34
N LEU A 480 14.88 -9.27 -3.28
CA LEU A 480 15.44 -10.58 -2.93
C LEU A 480 14.36 -11.59 -2.56
N LEU A 481 13.32 -11.18 -1.84
CA LEU A 481 12.19 -12.04 -1.49
C LEU A 481 11.48 -12.56 -2.75
N ARG A 482 11.16 -11.66 -3.69
CA ARG A 482 10.56 -12.05 -4.97
C ARG A 482 11.50 -12.93 -5.81
N TRP A 483 12.79 -12.60 -5.87
CA TRP A 483 13.78 -13.36 -6.65
C TRP A 483 13.96 -14.78 -6.14
N THR A 484 13.99 -14.96 -4.81
CA THR A 484 14.19 -16.27 -4.16
C THR A 484 12.93 -17.11 -4.07
N GLY A 485 11.75 -16.56 -4.40
CA GLY A 485 10.47 -17.24 -4.25
C GLY A 485 10.11 -17.52 -2.79
N ALA A 486 10.70 -16.78 -1.83
CA ALA A 486 10.36 -16.92 -0.43
C ALA A 486 8.92 -16.45 -0.18
N ASP A 487 8.24 -17.11 0.77
CA ASP A 487 6.91 -16.71 1.21
C ASP A 487 6.98 -15.28 1.77
N GLY A 488 5.94 -14.46 1.52
CA GLY A 488 5.81 -13.13 2.09
C GLY A 488 5.84 -13.12 3.62
N ALA A 489 5.49 -14.25 4.26
CA ALA A 489 5.60 -14.49 5.69
C ALA A 489 7.06 -14.62 6.18
N ASP A 490 7.99 -15.05 5.33
CA ASP A 490 9.43 -15.13 5.60
C ASP A 490 10.13 -13.79 5.29
N ALA A 491 9.52 -12.69 5.73
CA ALA A 491 10.03 -11.35 5.47
C ALA A 491 11.49 -11.22 5.95
N ARG A 492 12.41 -11.10 4.99
CA ARG A 492 13.82 -10.82 5.27
C ARG A 492 14.02 -9.32 5.38
N TYR A 493 14.78 -8.92 6.39
CA TYR A 493 15.13 -7.53 6.63
C TYR A 493 16.63 -7.33 6.43
N ALA A 494 16.99 -6.34 5.60
CA ALA A 494 18.33 -5.79 5.52
C ALA A 494 18.48 -4.68 6.57
N PRO A 495 19.63 -4.56 7.24
CA PRO A 495 19.88 -3.45 8.15
C PRO A 495 20.06 -2.15 7.36
N LEU A 496 19.14 -1.20 7.55
CA LEU A 496 19.24 0.15 6.97
C LEU A 496 19.86 1.10 7.97
N PRO A 497 20.69 2.08 7.58
CA PRO A 497 21.17 3.12 8.49
C PRO A 497 20.00 3.79 9.22
N ASN A 498 20.12 3.96 10.53
CA ASN A 498 19.07 4.57 11.34
C ASN A 498 19.23 6.11 11.36
N PRO A 499 18.34 6.88 10.71
CA PRO A 499 18.41 8.35 10.71
C PRO A 499 17.97 8.97 12.04
N LEU A 500 17.36 8.18 12.94
CA LEU A 500 17.00 8.63 14.27
C LEU A 500 18.19 8.66 15.23
N ARG A 501 19.27 7.92 14.92
CA ARG A 501 20.46 7.88 15.76
C ARG A 501 21.19 9.21 15.70
N GLU A 502 21.45 9.82 16.85
CA GLU A 502 22.28 11.02 16.90
C GLU A 502 23.70 10.70 16.40
N PRO A 503 24.33 11.59 15.62
CA PRO A 503 25.74 11.46 15.30
C PRO A 503 26.54 11.36 16.60
N SER A 504 27.45 10.39 16.70
CA SER A 504 28.44 10.36 17.79
C SER A 504 29.13 11.73 17.81
N ARG A 505 28.99 12.48 18.91
CA ARG A 505 29.64 13.79 19.08
C ARG A 505 31.15 13.69 19.08
#